data_AF-A0A8S3DGR9-F1
#
_entry.id   AF-A0A8S3DGR9-F1
#
_cell.length_a   1.000
_cell.length_b   1.000
_cell.length_c   1.000
_cell.angle_alpha   90.00
_cell.angle_beta   90.00
_cell.angle_gamma   90.00
#
_symmetry.space_group_name_H-M   'P 1'
#
loop_
_entity.id
_entity.type
_entity.pdbx_description
1 polymer ?
#
loop_
_entity_poly.entity_id
_entity_poly.type
_entity_poly.pdbx_seq_one_letter_code
_entity_poly.pdbx_strand_id
1 'polypeptide(L)' 'GKALLKQTTYRVTTKTSDMGGAGSDSDMSIVIFGQFGDSGELKLDDSSTHRNKFERNN' A
#
# COMPACT_ATOMS: atom_id res chain seq x y z
N GLY A 1 32.09 3.08 5.82
CA GLY A 1 30.78 2.65 6.35
C GLY A 1 29.73 2.84 5.29
N LYS A 2 28.76 1.92 5.14
CA LYS A 2 27.67 2.07 4.16
C LYS A 2 26.85 3.32 4.52
N ALA A 3 26.73 4.27 3.61
CA ALA A 3 25.81 5.39 3.75
C ALA A 3 24.38 4.82 3.78
N LEU A 4 23.59 5.23 4.78
CA LEU A 4 22.16 4.92 4.81
C LEU A 4 21.51 5.62 3.62
N LEU A 5 20.78 4.88 2.79
CA LEU A 5 19.93 5.47 1.78
C LEU A 5 18.97 6.44 2.47
N LYS A 6 18.80 7.64 1.91
CA LYS A 6 17.88 8.63 2.46
C LYS A 6 16.47 8.03 2.43
N GLN A 7 15.93 7.73 3.60
CA GLN A 7 14.58 7.20 3.74
C GLN A 7 13.57 8.29 3.33
N THR A 8 12.57 7.90 2.56
CA THR A 8 11.46 8.75 2.13
C THR A 8 10.16 8.14 2.61
N THR A 9 9.22 9.00 3.03
CA THR A 9 7.87 8.60 3.41
C THR A 9 6.91 8.93 2.26
N TYR A 10 6.10 7.95 1.87
CA TYR A 10 5.02 8.13 0.89
C TYR A 10 3.67 8.00 1.57
N ARG A 11 2.69 8.77 1.11
CA ARG A 11 1.28 8.56 1.45
C ARG A 11 0.61 7.82 0.30
N VAL A 12 0.21 6.58 0.55
CA VAL A 12 -0.53 5.76 -0.42
C VAL A 12 -2.02 5.92 -0.16
N THR A 13 -2.79 6.17 -1.22
CA THR A 13 -4.26 6.19 -1.15
C THR A 13 -4.78 5.15 -2.12
N THR A 14 -5.67 4.29 -1.64
CA THR A 14 -6.35 3.27 -2.44
C THR A 14 -7.83 3.59 -2.54
N LYS A 15 -8.47 3.18 -3.63
CA LYS A 15 -9.92 3.24 -3.80
C LYS A 15 -10.41 1.89 -4.34
N THR A 16 -11.33 1.27 -3.63
CA THR A 16 -12.06 0.10 -4.12
C THR A 16 -13.35 0.58 -4.77
N SER A 17 -13.67 0.03 -5.94
CA SER A 17 -14.89 0.41 -6.66
C SER A 17 -16.17 0.06 -5.88
N ASP A 18 -17.28 0.69 -6.25
CA ASP A 18 -18.61 0.36 -5.71
C ASP A 18 -19.33 -0.77 -6.48
N MET A 19 -18.59 -1.54 -7.29
CA MET A 19 -19.14 -2.71 -7.98
C MET A 19 -19.33 -3.88 -7.02
N GLY A 20 -20.38 -4.68 -7.24
CA GLY A 20 -20.59 -5.91 -6.49
C GLY A 20 -19.41 -6.87 -6.62
N GLY A 21 -18.89 -7.35 -5.49
CA GLY A 21 -17.73 -8.26 -5.45
C GLY A 21 -16.35 -7.59 -5.55
N ALA A 22 -16.26 -6.26 -5.52
CA ALA A 22 -14.97 -5.55 -5.58
C ALA A 22 -14.19 -5.55 -4.25
N GLY A 23 -14.84 -5.85 -3.13
CA GLY A 23 -14.20 -5.94 -1.81
C GLY A 23 -13.28 -7.16 -1.70
N SER A 24 -12.28 -7.08 -0.82
CA SER A 24 -11.33 -8.17 -0.58
C SER A 24 -10.86 -8.20 0.86
N ASP A 25 -10.87 -9.40 1.45
CA ASP A 25 -10.28 -9.72 2.77
C ASP A 25 -8.82 -10.23 2.67
N SER A 26 -8.23 -10.26 1.47
CA SER A 26 -6.85 -10.74 1.27
C SER A 26 -5.81 -9.76 1.84
N ASP A 27 -4.65 -10.30 2.22
CA ASP A 27 -3.48 -9.49 2.52
C ASP A 27 -2.96 -8.81 1.24
N MET A 28 -2.84 -7.48 1.27
CA MET A 28 -2.37 -6.67 0.15
C MET A 28 -1.00 -6.05 0.47
N SER A 29 -0.13 -6.01 -0.53
CA SER A 29 1.19 -5.38 -0.45
C SER A 29 1.52 -4.60 -1.72
N ILE A 30 2.52 -3.71 -1.61
CA ILE A 30 3.03 -2.92 -2.74
C ILE A 30 4.55 -3.01 -2.79
N VAL A 31 5.09 -2.81 -3.99
CA VAL A 31 6.53 -2.61 -4.23
C VAL A 31 6.69 -1.32 -5.03
N ILE A 32 7.50 -0.38 -4.55
CA ILE A 32 7.79 0.89 -5.23
C ILE A 32 9.13 0.76 -5.94
N PHE A 33 9.14 0.96 -7.26
CA PHE A 33 10.34 0.93 -8.08
C PHE A 33 10.87 2.34 -8.34
N GLY A 34 12.18 2.52 -8.23
CA GLY A 34 12.89 3.76 -8.55
C GLY A 34 14.17 3.49 -9.33
N GLN A 35 14.86 4.58 -9.71
CA GLN A 35 16.09 4.52 -10.51
C GLN A 35 17.19 3.63 -9.92
N PHE A 36 17.22 3.44 -8.60
CA PHE A 36 18.28 2.73 -7.87
C PHE A 36 17.82 1.40 -7.24
N GLY A 37 16.67 0.87 -7.67
CA GLY A 37 16.09 -0.38 -7.15
C GLY A 37 14.67 -0.18 -6.61
N ASP A 38 14.20 -1.15 -5.85
CA ASP A 38 12.86 -1.16 -5.27
C ASP A 38 12.83 -1.11 -3.74
N SER A 39 11.65 -0.86 -3.18
CA SER A 39 11.43 -0.76 -1.74
C SER A 39 11.43 -2.09 -0.99
N GLY A 40 11.50 -3.22 -1.69
CA GLY A 40 10.97 -4.49 -1.19
C GLY A 40 9.45 -4.44 -1.05
N GLU A 41 8.89 -5.54 -0.55
CA GLU A 41 7.46 -5.68 -0.28
C GLU A 41 7.06 -4.89 0.98
N LEU A 42 6.09 -3.99 0.82
CA LEU A 42 5.49 -3.20 1.89
C LEU A 42 4.04 -3.62 2.06
N LYS A 43 3.69 -4.17 3.24
CA LYS A 43 2.31 -4.54 3.56
C LYS A 43 1.43 -3.31 3.72
N LEU A 44 0.19 -3.40 3.24
CA LEU A 44 -0.85 -2.40 3.46
C LEU A 44 -1.77 -2.84 4.60
N ASP A 45 -1.19 -3.00 5.79
CA ASP A 45 -1.86 -3.53 6.98
C ASP A 45 -2.49 -2.45 7.88
N ASP A 46 -2.09 -1.19 7.72
CA ASP A 46 -2.67 -0.04 8.43
C ASP A 46 -3.42 0.93 7.50
N SER A 47 -4.42 1.61 8.04
CA SER A 47 -5.24 2.58 7.31
C SER A 47 -5.72 3.70 8.22
N SER A 48 -5.50 4.93 7.78
CA SER A 48 -5.98 6.12 8.48
C SER A 48 -7.48 6.40 8.28
N THR A 49 -8.14 5.70 7.35
CA THR A 49 -9.52 6.02 6.92
C THR A 49 -10.52 4.88 7.15
N HIS A 50 -10.09 3.62 7.03
CA HIS A 50 -11.00 2.48 7.09
C HIS A 50 -10.41 1.34 7.93
N ARG A 51 -11.16 0.87 8.92
CA ARG A 51 -10.74 -0.28 9.76
C ARG A 51 -10.69 -1.58 8.96
N ASN A 52 -11.74 -1.85 8.19
CA ASN A 52 -11.73 -2.93 7.21
C ASN A 52 -11.24 -2.37 5.86
N LYS A 53 -10.06 -2.79 5.45
CA LYS A 53 -9.35 -2.22 4.30
C LYS A 53 -9.87 -2.89 3.03
N PHE A 54 -9.74 -2.21 1.90
CA PHE A 54 -10.06 -2.75 0.57
C PHE A 54 -11.51 -3.21 0.33
N GLU A 55 -12.44 -2.96 1.26
CA GLU A 55 -13.86 -3.21 1.04
C GLU A 55 -14.47 -2.35 -0.06
N ARG A 56 -15.56 -2.85 -0.63
CA ARG A 56 -16.36 -2.14 -1.64
C ARG A 56 -16.64 -0.70 -1.20
N ASN A 57 -16.45 0.25 -2.13
CA ASN A 57 -16.68 1.68 -1.94
C ASN A 57 -15.79 2.36 -0.87
N ASN A 58 -14.72 1.71 -0.39
CA ASN A 58 -13.71 2.37 0.44
C ASN A 58 -12.75 3.20 -0.40
#